data_AF-A0A923E7W3-F1
#
_entry.id   AF-A0A923E7W3-F1
#
_cell.length_a   1.000
_cell.length_b   1.000
_cell.length_c   1.000
_cell.angle_alpha   90.00
_cell.angle_beta   90.00
_cell.angle_gamma   90.00
#
_symmetry.space_group_name_H-M   'P 1'
#
loop_
_entity.id
_entity.type
_entity.pdbx_description
1 polymer ?
#
loop_
_entity_poly.entity_id
_entity_poly.type
_entity_poly.pdbx_seq_one_letter_code
_entity_poly.pdbx_strand_id
1 'polypeptide(L)'
;MNEPPSLPVILAGAGVVLAAVLIGWAITVLVLRFARLPDKTAHSREDGGEFILEAPAPKTEVPRGGTLVGLLERAAVATCVVTGHAELIAVVVAVKGLGRFAELRDDPAFAERFLIGTLTSMLTAVWVALLGAWIIQVVH
;
A
#
# COMPACT_ATOMS: atom_id res chain seq x y z
N MET A 1 20.06 -7.41 -31.09
CA MET A 1 20.36 -8.02 -29.78
C MET A 1 20.32 -6.89 -28.77
N ASN A 2 19.53 -7.02 -27.71
CA ASN A 2 19.62 -6.08 -26.60
C ASN A 2 20.76 -6.58 -25.71
N GLU A 3 21.81 -5.78 -25.56
CA GLU A 3 22.85 -6.03 -24.57
C GLU A 3 22.20 -6.13 -23.17
N PRO A 4 22.69 -7.01 -22.27
CA PRO A 4 22.17 -7.08 -20.92
C PRO A 4 22.38 -5.73 -20.19
N PRO A 5 21.42 -5.29 -19.35
CA PRO A 5 21.56 -4.03 -18.64
C PRO A 5 22.80 -4.02 -17.75
N SER A 6 23.54 -2.92 -17.78
CA SER A 6 24.78 -2.78 -17.01
C SER A 6 24.48 -2.73 -15.50
N LEU A 7 25.46 -3.16 -14.69
CA LEU A 7 25.36 -3.16 -13.23
C LEU A 7 24.83 -1.84 -12.62
N PRO A 8 25.29 -0.62 -13.02
CA PRO A 8 24.74 0.62 -12.48
C PRO A 8 23.26 0.83 -12.81
N VAL A 9 22.79 0.41 -13.99
CA VAL A 9 21.36 0.51 -14.37
C VAL A 9 20.51 -0.43 -13.50
N ILE A 10 20.99 -1.65 -13.23
CA ILE A 10 20.33 -2.60 -12.33
C ILE A 10 20.24 -2.04 -10.90
N LEU A 11 21.33 -1.46 -10.38
CA LEU A 11 21.38 -0.85 -9.05
C LEU A 11 20.47 0.39 -8.95
N ALA A 12 20.44 1.23 -9.99
CA ALA A 12 19.55 2.38 -10.06
C ALA A 12 18.07 1.94 -10.08
N GLY A 13 17.72 0.93 -10.87
CA GLY A 13 16.38 0.34 -10.89
C GLY A 13 15.95 -0.21 -9.52
N ALA A 14 16.83 -0.94 -8.83
CA ALA A 14 16.58 -1.40 -7.46
C ALA A 14 16.40 -0.23 -6.48
N GLY A 15 17.18 0.84 -6.62
CA GLY A 15 17.02 2.08 -5.85
C GLY A 15 15.66 2.76 -6.08
N VAL A 16 15.16 2.78 -7.32
CA VAL A 16 13.83 3.31 -7.66
C VAL A 16 12.72 2.47 -7.04
N VAL A 17 12.82 1.14 -7.05
CA VAL A 17 11.86 0.24 -6.38
C VAL A 17 11.83 0.48 -4.86
N LEU A 18 13.00 0.62 -4.23
CA LEU A 18 13.11 0.96 -2.80
C LEU A 18 12.51 2.34 -2.50
N ALA A 19 12.76 3.35 -3.35
CA ALA A 19 12.19 4.68 -3.20
C ALA A 19 10.66 4.67 -3.31
N ALA A 20 10.09 3.98 -4.31
CA ALA A 20 8.63 3.83 -4.48
C ALA A 20 7.97 3.16 -3.26
N VAL A 21 8.64 2.15 -2.70
CA VAL A 21 8.24 1.47 -1.46
C VAL A 21 8.24 2.43 -0.26
N LEU A 22 9.34 3.14 -0.02
CA LEU A 22 9.53 3.97 1.18
C LEU A 22 8.69 5.25 1.12
N ILE A 23 8.68 5.95 -0.01
CA ILE A 23 7.87 7.15 -0.25
C ILE A 23 6.39 6.79 -0.20
N GLY A 24 5.97 5.70 -0.87
CA GLY A 24 4.60 5.21 -0.82
C GLY A 24 4.14 4.85 0.61
N TRP A 25 5.01 4.26 1.42
CA TRP A 25 4.72 3.98 2.84
C TRP A 25 4.57 5.27 3.65
N ALA A 26 5.51 6.21 3.53
CA ALA A 26 5.45 7.50 4.22
C ALA A 26 4.17 8.28 3.86
N ILE A 27 3.83 8.38 2.57
CA ILE A 27 2.61 9.06 2.10
C ILE A 27 1.36 8.36 2.63
N THR A 28 1.29 7.02 2.56
CA THR A 28 0.12 6.26 3.04
C THR A 28 -0.08 6.46 4.55
N VAL A 29 1.00 6.42 5.34
CA VAL A 29 0.95 6.68 6.79
C VAL A 29 0.56 8.13 7.07
N LEU A 30 1.04 9.10 6.28
CA LEU A 30 0.71 10.52 6.44
C LEU A 30 -0.77 10.78 6.14
N VAL A 31 -1.31 10.25 5.03
CA VAL A 31 -2.72 10.35 4.67
C VAL A 31 -3.61 9.71 5.73
N LEU A 32 -3.27 8.50 6.20
CA LEU A 32 -4.01 7.82 7.27
C LEU A 32 -3.91 8.50 8.64
N ARG A 33 -2.88 9.34 8.87
CA ARG A 33 -2.79 10.21 10.06
C ARG A 33 -3.67 11.44 9.90
N PHE A 34 -3.62 12.14 8.76
CA PHE A 34 -4.50 13.29 8.51
C PHE A 34 -5.98 12.91 8.53
N ALA A 35 -6.35 11.74 8.00
CA ALA A 35 -7.72 11.20 8.07
C ALA A 35 -8.18 10.78 9.48
N ARG A 36 -7.34 10.91 10.52
CA ARG A 36 -7.63 10.53 11.93
C ARG A 36 -7.58 11.71 12.90
N LEU A 37 -7.67 12.95 12.43
CA LEU A 37 -7.85 14.13 13.27
C LEU A 37 -8.89 15.10 12.68
N PRO A 38 -9.83 15.63 13.48
CA PRO A 38 -10.51 14.99 14.59
C PRO A 38 -12.05 15.11 14.47
N ASP A 39 -12.77 14.00 14.52
CA ASP A 39 -14.23 14.07 14.64
C ASP A 39 -14.58 14.45 16.09
N LYS A 40 -15.05 15.69 16.30
CA LYS A 40 -15.21 16.31 17.63
C LYS A 40 -16.66 16.66 17.95
N THR A 41 -17.61 15.82 17.52
CA THR A 41 -19.05 15.91 17.85
C THR A 41 -19.74 14.55 17.76
N ALA A 42 -20.76 14.33 18.60
CA ALA A 42 -21.68 13.17 18.64
C ALA A 42 -21.09 11.83 19.15
N HIS A 43 -21.53 11.24 20.27
CA HIS A 43 -22.51 11.68 21.27
C HIS A 43 -22.14 11.15 22.68
N SER A 44 -22.41 11.95 23.71
CA SER A 44 -22.47 11.46 25.09
C SER A 44 -23.62 10.47 25.27
N ARG A 45 -23.37 9.35 25.95
CA ARG A 45 -24.40 8.57 26.65
C ARG A 45 -23.79 7.83 27.85
N GLU A 46 -23.63 8.57 28.94
CA GLU A 46 -23.74 8.03 30.30
C GLU A 46 -25.23 7.66 30.52
N ASP A 47 -25.67 6.75 31.40
CA ASP A 47 -25.00 5.72 32.23
C ASP A 47 -25.25 4.30 31.62
N GLY A 48 -24.96 3.14 32.22
CA GLY A 48 -24.37 2.75 33.52
C GLY A 48 -24.70 1.28 33.87
N GLY A 49 -23.93 0.62 34.74
CA GLY A 49 -24.22 -0.77 35.19
C GLY A 49 -23.02 -1.67 35.49
N GLU A 50 -22.53 -1.61 36.73
CA GLU A 50 -21.97 -2.72 37.54
C GLU A 50 -20.96 -3.75 36.95
N PHE A 51 -19.67 -3.46 37.20
CA PHE A 51 -18.60 -4.36 37.66
C PHE A 51 -18.66 -5.89 37.41
N ILE A 52 -17.86 -6.39 36.45
CA ILE A 52 -17.10 -7.66 36.60
C ILE A 52 -15.65 -7.43 36.15
N LEU A 53 -14.72 -8.01 36.91
CA LEU A 53 -13.27 -7.96 36.68
C LEU A 53 -12.85 -8.89 35.52
N GLU A 54 -12.66 -8.34 34.33
CA GLU A 54 -11.90 -9.00 33.27
C GLU A 54 -10.84 -8.04 32.74
N ALA A 55 -9.61 -8.15 33.26
CA ALA A 55 -8.48 -7.48 32.63
C ALA A 55 -8.31 -8.10 31.23
N PRO A 56 -8.46 -7.34 30.13
CA PRO A 56 -8.34 -7.94 28.80
C PRO A 56 -6.91 -8.45 28.65
N ALA A 57 -6.77 -9.77 28.60
CA ALA A 57 -5.51 -10.44 28.28
C ALA A 57 -4.90 -9.78 27.03
N PRO A 58 -3.57 -9.62 26.96
CA PRO A 58 -2.93 -8.93 25.85
C PRO A 58 -3.31 -9.65 24.56
N LYS A 59 -4.24 -9.06 23.81
CA LYS A 59 -4.72 -9.62 22.54
C LYS A 59 -3.50 -9.70 21.64
N THR A 60 -3.02 -10.91 21.41
CA THR A 60 -1.82 -11.19 20.63
C THR A 60 -1.98 -10.46 19.31
N GLU A 61 -1.18 -9.42 19.09
CA GLU A 61 -1.31 -8.56 17.92
C GLU A 61 -1.10 -9.41 16.68
N VAL A 62 -2.19 -9.80 15.98
CA VAL A 62 -2.06 -10.50 14.70
C VAL A 62 -1.38 -9.52 13.74
N PRO A 63 -0.10 -9.70 13.36
CA PRO A 63 0.72 -8.56 13.02
C PRO A 63 0.38 -8.00 11.64
N ARG A 64 -0.11 -6.75 11.60
CA ARG A 64 0.11 -5.76 10.51
C ARG A 64 -0.01 -6.27 9.06
N GLY A 65 -0.82 -7.29 8.80
CA GLY A 65 -0.79 -8.02 7.51
C GLY A 65 -1.03 -7.13 6.29
N GLY A 66 -1.97 -6.18 6.39
CA GLY A 66 -2.23 -5.20 5.35
C GLY A 66 -1.03 -4.27 5.04
N THR A 67 -0.17 -3.98 6.03
CA THR A 67 1.05 -3.18 5.84
C THR A 67 2.10 -3.94 5.05
N LEU A 68 2.28 -5.23 5.33
CA LEU A 68 3.24 -6.08 4.61
C LEU A 68 2.75 -6.40 3.18
N VAL A 69 1.46 -6.68 3.01
CA VAL A 69 0.85 -6.84 1.66
C VAL A 69 1.04 -5.57 0.84
N GLY A 70 0.74 -4.39 1.39
CA GLY A 70 0.98 -3.11 0.69
C GLY A 70 2.46 -2.81 0.43
N LEU A 71 3.40 -3.39 1.17
CA LEU A 71 4.83 -3.30 0.89
C LEU A 71 5.20 -4.10 -0.37
N LEU A 72 4.83 -5.38 -0.38
CA LEU A 72 5.10 -6.30 -1.49
C LEU A 72 4.45 -5.84 -2.79
N GLU A 73 3.22 -5.32 -2.70
CA GLU A 73 2.45 -4.84 -3.85
C GLU A 73 3.11 -3.62 -4.53
N ARG A 74 3.58 -2.65 -3.74
CA ARG A 74 4.33 -1.50 -4.28
C ARG A 74 5.67 -1.91 -4.88
N ALA A 75 6.36 -2.88 -4.26
CA ALA A 75 7.59 -3.42 -4.82
C ALA A 75 7.33 -4.11 -6.18
N ALA A 76 6.27 -4.91 -6.27
CA ALA A 76 5.86 -5.58 -7.51
C ALA A 76 5.49 -4.56 -8.60
N VAL A 77 4.62 -3.59 -8.30
CA VAL A 77 4.21 -2.54 -9.25
C VAL A 77 5.39 -1.69 -9.72
N ALA A 78 6.26 -1.25 -8.80
CA ALA A 78 7.44 -0.48 -9.17
C ALA A 78 8.42 -1.30 -10.02
N THR A 79 8.58 -2.60 -9.73
CA THR A 79 9.40 -3.50 -10.55
C THR A 79 8.81 -3.62 -11.96
N CYS A 80 7.51 -3.83 -12.10
CA CYS A 80 6.82 -3.88 -13.38
C CYS A 80 7.08 -2.63 -14.24
N VAL A 81 7.00 -1.44 -13.63
CA VAL A 81 7.30 -0.17 -14.31
C VAL A 81 8.77 -0.07 -14.72
N VAL A 82 9.71 -0.34 -13.80
CA VAL A 82 11.16 -0.23 -14.06
C VAL A 82 11.63 -1.24 -15.11
N THR A 83 11.02 -2.43 -15.19
CA THR A 83 11.34 -3.44 -16.22
C THR A 83 10.55 -3.26 -17.52
N GLY A 84 9.66 -2.27 -17.62
CA GLY A 84 8.83 -2.01 -18.81
C GLY A 84 7.63 -2.95 -18.99
N HIS A 85 7.34 -3.81 -18.01
CA HIS A 85 6.28 -4.82 -18.01
C HIS A 85 5.00 -4.31 -17.33
N ALA A 86 4.46 -3.18 -17.80
CA ALA A 86 3.28 -2.54 -17.21
C ALA A 86 2.03 -3.45 -17.21
N GLU A 87 1.93 -4.39 -18.14
CA GLU A 87 0.87 -5.40 -18.21
C GLU A 87 0.78 -6.29 -16.95
N LEU A 88 1.91 -6.53 -16.28
CA LEU A 88 1.94 -7.35 -15.05
C LEU A 88 1.31 -6.65 -13.84
N ILE A 89 1.10 -5.33 -13.90
CA ILE A 89 0.34 -4.59 -12.87
C ILE A 89 -1.09 -5.11 -12.79
N ALA A 90 -1.71 -5.50 -13.92
CA ALA A 90 -3.05 -6.09 -13.93
C ALA A 90 -3.11 -7.43 -13.17
N VAL A 91 -2.03 -8.22 -13.24
CA VAL A 91 -1.89 -9.48 -12.48
C VAL A 91 -1.81 -9.18 -10.98
N VAL A 92 -1.02 -8.18 -10.57
CA VAL A 92 -0.91 -7.75 -9.17
C VAL A 92 -2.28 -7.31 -8.62
N VAL A 93 -3.02 -6.50 -9.38
CA VAL A 93 -4.39 -6.07 -9.02
C VAL A 93 -5.33 -7.26 -8.87
N ALA A 94 -5.32 -8.20 -9.82
CA ALA A 94 -6.17 -9.38 -9.80
C ALA A 94 -5.89 -10.28 -8.59
N VAL A 95 -4.62 -10.58 -8.30
CA VAL A 95 -4.21 -11.38 -7.14
C VAL A 95 -4.64 -10.72 -5.83
N LYS A 96 -4.50 -9.39 -5.71
CA LYS A 96 -4.98 -8.66 -4.53
C LYS A 96 -6.49 -8.76 -4.36
N GLY A 97 -7.25 -8.55 -5.43
CA GLY A 97 -8.71 -8.61 -5.43
C GLY A 97 -9.24 -9.98 -5.01
N LEU A 98 -8.65 -11.06 -5.53
CA LEU A 98 -9.01 -12.43 -5.18
C LEU A 98 -8.83 -12.72 -3.69
N GLY A 99 -7.72 -12.27 -3.09
CA GLY A 99 -7.42 -12.49 -1.66
C GLY A 99 -8.36 -11.80 -0.67
N ARG A 100 -9.28 -10.93 -1.14
CA ARG A 100 -10.29 -10.21 -0.34
C ARG A 100 -11.71 -10.32 -0.89
N PHE A 101 -11.94 -11.12 -1.94
CA PHE A 101 -13.19 -11.08 -2.71
C PHE A 101 -14.46 -11.29 -1.88
N ALA A 102 -14.46 -12.23 -0.92
CA ALA A 102 -15.61 -12.45 -0.04
C ALA A 102 -15.93 -11.22 0.81
N GLU A 103 -14.92 -10.62 1.46
CA GLU A 103 -15.06 -9.42 2.29
C GLU A 103 -15.55 -8.21 1.46
N LEU A 104 -15.05 -8.06 0.23
CA LEU A 104 -15.45 -6.99 -0.69
C LEU A 104 -16.88 -7.15 -1.23
N ARG A 105 -17.39 -8.38 -1.31
CA ARG A 105 -18.77 -8.69 -1.70
C ARG A 105 -19.74 -8.47 -0.54
N ASP A 106 -19.32 -8.82 0.67
CA ASP A 106 -20.21 -8.90 1.84
C ASP A 106 -20.27 -7.56 2.63
N ASP A 107 -19.29 -6.65 2.48
CA ASP A 107 -19.32 -5.28 3.03
C ASP A 107 -18.95 -4.21 1.96
N PRO A 108 -19.94 -3.49 1.39
CA PRO A 108 -19.71 -2.41 0.44
C PRO A 108 -18.90 -1.23 0.98
N ALA A 109 -19.06 -0.88 2.27
CA ALA A 109 -18.36 0.25 2.88
C ALA A 109 -16.87 -0.08 3.15
N PHE A 110 -16.56 -1.34 3.44
CA PHE A 110 -15.19 -1.85 3.40
C PHE A 110 -14.64 -1.82 1.97
N ALA A 111 -15.41 -2.24 0.97
CA ALA A 111 -14.97 -2.28 -0.42
C ALA A 111 -14.57 -0.90 -0.96
N GLU A 112 -15.36 0.15 -0.72
CA GLU A 112 -15.00 1.53 -1.09
C GLU A 112 -13.68 1.97 -0.46
N ARG A 113 -13.52 1.77 0.85
CA ARG A 113 -12.31 2.16 1.59
C ARG A 113 -11.08 1.38 1.12
N PHE A 114 -11.24 0.10 0.82
CA PHE A 114 -10.20 -0.76 0.28
C PHE A 114 -9.78 -0.34 -1.13
N LEU A 115 -10.74 -0.04 -2.01
CA LEU A 115 -10.47 0.44 -3.36
C LEU A 115 -9.71 1.77 -3.33
N ILE A 116 -10.20 2.77 -2.57
CA ILE A 116 -9.53 4.07 -2.43
C ILE A 116 -8.09 3.88 -1.92
N GLY A 117 -7.91 3.18 -0.80
CA GLY A 117 -6.58 2.97 -0.22
C GLY A 117 -5.61 2.25 -1.15
N THR A 118 -6.09 1.27 -1.91
CA THR A 118 -5.27 0.50 -2.87
C THR A 118 -4.92 1.34 -4.09
N LEU A 119 -5.89 2.04 -4.69
CA LEU A 119 -5.66 2.90 -5.86
C LEU A 119 -4.67 4.02 -5.54
N THR A 120 -4.79 4.68 -4.38
CA THR A 120 -3.80 5.69 -3.95
C THR A 120 -2.40 5.11 -3.76
N SER A 121 -2.28 3.91 -3.16
CA SER A 121 -0.97 3.25 -2.98
C SER A 121 -0.34 2.82 -4.32
N MET A 122 -1.14 2.29 -5.24
CA MET A 122 -0.65 1.91 -6.57
C MET A 122 -0.26 3.12 -7.41
N LEU A 123 -1.09 4.17 -7.45
CA LEU A 123 -0.76 5.41 -8.17
C LEU A 123 0.55 6.02 -7.67
N THR A 124 0.73 6.16 -6.35
CA THR A 124 1.98 6.71 -5.80
C THR A 124 3.20 5.86 -6.14
N ALA A 125 3.09 4.52 -6.13
CA ALA A 125 4.19 3.65 -6.56
C ALA A 125 4.49 3.79 -8.06
N VAL A 126 3.47 3.85 -8.92
CA VAL A 126 3.64 4.06 -10.37
C VAL A 126 4.30 5.42 -10.65
N TRP A 127 3.84 6.51 -10.02
CA TRP A 127 4.42 7.84 -10.21
C TRP A 127 5.91 7.91 -9.81
N VAL A 128 6.28 7.34 -8.66
CA VAL A 128 7.69 7.30 -8.24
C VAL A 128 8.54 6.42 -9.16
N ALA A 129 8.00 5.27 -9.59
CA ALA A 129 8.72 4.35 -10.47
C ALA A 129 8.90 4.93 -11.88
N LEU A 130 7.89 5.60 -12.44
CA LEU A 130 7.98 6.29 -13.74
C LEU A 130 8.99 7.45 -13.69
N LEU A 131 8.94 8.27 -12.64
CA LEU A 131 9.90 9.37 -12.46
C LEU A 131 11.33 8.85 -12.33
N GLY A 132 11.54 7.79 -11.55
CA GLY A 132 12.84 7.14 -11.40
C GLY A 132 13.36 6.52 -12.70
N ALA A 133 12.52 5.78 -13.42
CA ALA A 133 12.87 5.21 -14.72
C ALA A 133 13.20 6.28 -15.77
N TRP A 134 12.45 7.39 -15.79
CA TRP A 134 12.73 8.54 -16.65
C TRP A 134 14.08 9.21 -16.31
N ILE A 135 14.40 9.40 -15.03
CA ILE A 135 15.71 9.92 -14.61
C ILE A 135 16.85 9.00 -15.09
N ILE A 136 16.69 7.68 -14.97
CA ILE A 136 17.69 6.71 -15.47
C ILE A 136 17.88 6.87 -16.98
N GLN A 137 16.81 7.02 -17.76
CA GLN A 137 16.84 7.22 -19.22
C GLN A 137 17.39 8.58 -19.68
N VAL A 138 17.46 9.58 -18.80
CA VAL A 138 18.02 10.91 -19.11
C VAL A 138 19.51 11.01 -18.75
N VAL A 139 19.97 10.15 -17.83
CA VAL A 139 21.37 10.14 -17.32
C VAL A 139 22.25 9.11 -18.05
N HIS A 140 21.67 8.12 -18.72
CA HIS A 140 22.35 7.07 -19.50
C HIS A 140 22.02 7.14 -21.00
#